data_AF-A0A4D9EF37-F1
#
_entry.id   AF-A0A4D9EF37-F1
#
_cell.length_a   1.000
_cell.length_b   1.000
_cell.length_c   1.000
_cell.angle_alpha   90.00
_cell.angle_beta   90.00
_cell.angle_gamma   90.00
#
_symmetry.space_group_name_H-M   'P 1'
#
loop_
_entity.id
_entity.type
_entity.pdbx_description
1 polymer ?
#
loop_
_entity_poly.entity_id
_entity_poly.type
_entity_poly.pdbx_seq_one_letter_code
_entity_poly.pdbx_strand_id
1 'polypeptide(L)'
;MAVQESAAQLSMTLKVQEYPTLKVPYETLNKRFRAAQKNIDRETSHVTMVVAELEKTLSSCPAVDSVVSLLDGVVEKLSVLKRKAVESIQAEDESAKLCKRRIEHLKEHSSDQPAAANMWKKKRMDRMMVEHLLRCGYYNTAVKLARQSGIEDLVNIEMFLTAKEVEESLERQETMTCLAWCHDNKSRLRKMKGRQNENEPKMGRKSKSACDYSKENDDLVMETIKGKPELSCLEFSLRIQEFIELIRQNKRLDAVRHARKHFSQAEGSQLDEVRQVMGMLAFPSDTHISPYKDLLDPARWRMLIQQFRYDNYRLHQLGNNSVFTITLQAGLSAIKTPQCYKEDGSSKNPDCPVCSKSLNKLAQPLPMAHCANSRLVCKISGDVMNENNPPMMLPNGYVYGYNSLLSIRQDDKVICPRTKEVFNFSQAEKVYIM
;
A
#
# COMPACT_ATOMS: atom_id res chain seq x y z
N MET A 1 16.61 25.95 -0.73
CA MET A 1 15.49 26.89 -0.53
C MET A 1 14.29 26.07 -0.07
N ALA A 2 13.79 26.32 1.13
CA ALA A 2 12.46 25.86 1.50
C ALA A 2 11.47 26.74 0.74
N VAL A 3 10.84 26.19 -0.31
CA VAL A 3 9.61 26.80 -0.82
C VAL A 3 8.64 26.73 0.35
N GLN A 4 8.14 27.88 0.78
CA GLN A 4 7.13 27.95 1.84
C GLN A 4 5.88 27.28 1.25
N GLU A 5 5.66 26.01 1.59
CA GLU A 5 4.54 25.22 1.06
C GLU A 5 3.24 25.95 1.41
N SER A 6 2.38 26.16 0.43
CA SER A 6 1.05 26.70 0.71
C SER A 6 0.27 25.69 1.57
N ALA A 7 -0.63 26.17 2.42
CA ALA A 7 -1.46 25.29 3.25
C ALA A 7 -2.22 24.23 2.42
N ALA A 8 -2.56 24.54 1.18
CA ALA A 8 -3.17 23.61 0.22
C ALA A 8 -2.21 22.50 -0.23
N GLN A 9 -0.94 22.82 -0.52
CA GLN A 9 0.09 21.84 -0.88
C GLN A 9 0.43 20.92 0.30
N LEU A 10 0.55 21.50 1.50
CA LEU A 10 0.76 20.73 2.74
C LEU A 10 -0.39 19.75 3.00
N SER A 11 -1.64 20.21 2.84
CA SER A 11 -2.86 19.39 3.00
C SER A 11 -2.92 18.24 1.99
N MET A 12 -2.54 18.49 0.74
CA MET A 12 -2.51 17.46 -0.31
C MET A 12 -1.40 16.42 -0.05
N THR A 13 -0.22 16.86 0.36
CA THR A 13 0.90 15.98 0.74
C THR A 13 0.55 15.10 1.94
N LEU A 14 -0.08 15.66 2.97
CA LEU A 14 -0.58 14.91 4.12
C LEU A 14 -1.65 13.89 3.70
N LYS A 15 -2.61 14.28 2.85
CA LYS A 15 -3.61 13.35 2.32
C LYS A 15 -2.98 12.19 1.53
N VAL A 16 -1.94 12.44 0.74
CA VAL A 16 -1.32 11.37 -0.06
C VAL A 16 -0.43 10.46 0.79
N GLN A 17 0.31 11.01 1.75
CA GLN A 17 1.35 10.27 2.49
C GLN A 17 0.90 9.72 3.85
N GLU A 18 -0.14 10.31 4.46
CA GLU A 18 -0.64 9.94 5.78
C GLU A 18 -1.98 9.19 5.71
N TYR A 19 -2.73 9.26 4.62
CA TYR A 19 -4.04 8.59 4.54
C TYR A 19 -4.02 7.09 4.88
N PRO A 20 -3.07 6.28 4.36
CA PRO A 20 -2.90 4.87 4.77
C PRO A 20 -2.79 4.64 6.28
N THR A 21 -2.21 5.60 7.01
CA THR A 21 -2.00 5.51 8.46
C THR A 21 -3.30 5.59 9.24
N LEU A 22 -4.28 6.34 8.74
CA LEU A 22 -5.57 6.47 9.39
C LEU A 22 -6.57 5.45 8.85
N LYS A 23 -6.48 5.14 7.56
CA LYS A 23 -7.49 4.32 6.89
C LYS A 23 -7.50 2.89 7.38
N VAL A 24 -6.33 2.25 7.50
CA VAL A 24 -6.23 0.86 7.97
C VAL A 24 -6.83 0.66 9.37
N PRO A 25 -6.44 1.41 10.42
CA PRO A 25 -7.01 1.22 11.76
C PRO A 25 -8.50 1.60 11.82
N TYR A 26 -8.95 2.58 11.02
CA TYR A 26 -10.38 2.88 10.90
C TYR A 26 -11.18 1.72 10.30
N GLU A 27 -10.66 1.06 9.25
CA GLU A 27 -11.31 -0.13 8.69
C GLU A 27 -11.32 -1.29 9.68
N THR A 28 -10.26 -1.44 10.50
CA THR A 28 -10.22 -2.41 11.59
C THR A 28 -11.30 -2.12 12.64
N LEU A 29 -11.42 -0.86 13.08
CA LEU A 29 -12.48 -0.43 14.00
C LEU A 29 -13.87 -0.71 13.42
N ASN A 30 -14.11 -0.35 12.16
CA ASN A 30 -15.40 -0.58 11.49
C ASN A 30 -15.72 -2.08 11.35
N LYS A 31 -14.71 -2.93 11.10
CA LYS A 31 -14.87 -4.39 11.09
C LYS A 31 -15.26 -4.90 12.47
N ARG A 32 -14.58 -4.45 13.53
CA ARG A 32 -14.88 -4.83 14.93
C ARG A 32 -16.28 -4.38 15.34
N PHE A 33 -16.64 -3.12 15.06
CA PHE A 33 -17.97 -2.57 15.34
C PHE A 33 -19.10 -3.39 14.70
N ARG A 34 -18.98 -3.73 13.41
CA ARG A 34 -20.00 -4.55 12.72
C ARG A 34 -20.08 -5.98 13.29
N ALA A 35 -18.93 -6.55 13.65
CA ALA A 35 -18.89 -7.88 14.25
C ALA A 35 -19.51 -7.90 15.65
N ALA A 36 -19.21 -6.89 16.46
CA ALA A 36 -19.79 -6.69 17.78
C ALA A 36 -21.31 -6.55 17.71
N GLN A 37 -21.82 -5.67 16.83
CA GLN A 37 -23.26 -5.50 16.62
C GLN A 37 -23.93 -6.84 16.31
N LYS A 38 -23.41 -7.59 15.32
CA LYS A 38 -23.96 -8.89 14.93
C LYS A 38 -23.90 -9.91 16.07
N ASN A 39 -22.83 -9.93 16.85
CA ASN A 39 -22.68 -10.85 17.97
C ASN A 39 -23.65 -10.51 19.10
N ILE A 40 -23.78 -9.23 19.44
CA ILE A 40 -24.70 -8.74 20.48
C ILE A 40 -26.16 -9.01 20.07
N ASP A 41 -26.53 -8.72 18.82
CA ASP A 41 -27.89 -8.98 18.31
C ASP A 41 -28.24 -10.47 18.37
N ARG A 42 -27.27 -11.35 18.04
CA ARG A 42 -27.44 -12.80 18.13
C ARG A 42 -27.66 -13.27 19.57
N GLU A 43 -26.81 -12.85 20.50
CA GLU A 43 -26.95 -13.24 21.90
C GLU A 43 -28.20 -12.65 22.53
N THR A 44 -28.59 -11.42 22.15
CA THR A 44 -29.87 -10.81 22.55
C THR A 44 -31.05 -11.67 22.07
N SER A 45 -31.02 -12.14 20.82
CA SER A 45 -32.04 -13.04 20.28
C SER A 45 -32.13 -14.36 21.06
N HIS A 46 -30.99 -14.92 21.48
CA HIS A 46 -30.98 -16.12 22.34
C HIS A 46 -31.62 -15.85 23.71
N VAL A 47 -31.34 -14.70 24.33
CA VAL A 47 -31.97 -14.30 25.60
C VAL A 47 -33.49 -14.15 25.42
N THR A 48 -33.93 -13.42 24.39
CA THR A 48 -35.36 -13.24 24.11
C THR A 48 -36.08 -14.57 23.90
N MET A 49 -35.45 -15.54 23.23
CA MET A 49 -36.03 -16.87 23.02
C MET A 49 -36.25 -17.63 24.33
N VAL A 50 -35.27 -17.61 25.26
CA VAL A 50 -35.42 -18.30 26.56
C VAL A 50 -36.42 -17.60 27.47
N VAL A 51 -36.47 -16.26 27.43
CA VAL A 51 -37.48 -15.48 28.17
C VAL A 51 -38.89 -15.77 27.65
N ALA A 52 -39.09 -15.85 26.34
CA ALA A 52 -40.39 -16.18 25.76
C ALA A 52 -40.87 -17.59 26.15
N GLU A 53 -39.95 -18.57 26.22
CA GLU A 53 -40.29 -19.92 26.68
C GLU A 53 -40.67 -19.93 28.18
N LEU A 54 -40.00 -19.11 29.00
CA LEU A 54 -40.36 -18.92 30.40
C LEU A 54 -41.77 -18.31 30.54
N GLU A 55 -42.08 -17.24 29.82
CA GLU A 55 -43.40 -16.59 29.84
C GLU A 55 -44.53 -17.54 29.41
N LYS A 56 -44.28 -18.33 28.36
CA LYS A 56 -45.22 -19.34 27.89
C LYS A 56 -45.45 -20.43 28.93
N THR A 57 -44.38 -20.90 29.57
CA THR A 57 -44.45 -21.94 30.60
C THR A 57 -45.22 -21.44 31.82
N LEU A 58 -44.97 -20.20 32.27
CA LEU A 58 -45.69 -19.55 33.38
C LEU A 58 -47.20 -19.42 33.11
N SER A 59 -47.61 -19.30 31.86
CA SER A 59 -49.02 -19.21 31.47
C SER A 59 -49.80 -20.52 31.65
N SER A 60 -49.14 -21.64 31.98
CA SER A 60 -49.72 -22.99 32.00
C SER A 60 -49.76 -23.68 33.38
N CYS A 61 -49.56 -22.94 34.48
CA CYS A 61 -49.43 -23.48 35.85
C CYS A 61 -48.36 -24.59 35.96
N PRO A 62 -47.08 -24.27 35.72
CA PRO A 62 -45.99 -25.25 35.65
C PRO A 62 -45.52 -25.74 37.03
N ALA A 63 -44.83 -26.88 37.06
CA ALA A 63 -44.12 -27.34 38.24
C ALA A 63 -42.96 -26.40 38.60
N VAL A 64 -42.71 -26.20 39.91
CA VAL A 64 -41.69 -25.28 40.43
C VAL A 64 -40.31 -25.60 39.84
N ASP A 65 -39.93 -26.88 39.77
CA ASP A 65 -38.64 -27.32 39.22
C ASP A 65 -38.44 -26.90 37.75
N SER A 66 -39.52 -26.89 36.96
CA SER A 66 -39.48 -26.44 35.57
C SER A 66 -39.22 -24.94 35.47
N VAL A 67 -39.79 -24.14 36.38
CA VAL A 67 -39.57 -22.68 36.42
C VAL A 67 -38.15 -22.37 36.85
N VAL A 68 -37.63 -23.07 37.86
CA VAL A 68 -36.24 -22.93 38.31
C VAL A 68 -35.27 -23.23 37.18
N SER A 69 -35.44 -24.35 36.47
CA SER A 69 -34.57 -24.70 35.34
C SER A 69 -34.60 -23.66 34.21
N LEU A 70 -35.75 -23.06 33.92
CA LEU A 70 -35.86 -22.01 32.90
C LEU A 70 -35.19 -20.70 33.35
N LEU A 71 -35.33 -20.33 34.63
CA LEU A 71 -34.65 -19.17 35.20
C LEU A 71 -33.12 -19.34 35.16
N ASP A 72 -32.61 -20.53 35.48
CA ASP A 72 -31.19 -20.86 35.34
C ASP A 72 -30.72 -20.68 33.89
N GLY A 73 -31.52 -21.14 32.92
CA GLY A 73 -31.27 -20.93 31.50
C GLY A 73 -31.22 -19.44 31.09
N VAL A 74 -32.13 -18.61 31.60
CA VAL A 74 -32.10 -17.15 31.38
C VAL A 74 -30.82 -16.54 31.96
N VAL A 75 -30.47 -16.90 33.19
CA VAL A 75 -29.24 -16.42 33.85
C VAL A 75 -27.99 -16.81 33.08
N GLU A 76 -27.93 -18.04 32.55
CA GLU A 76 -26.82 -18.51 31.72
C GLU A 76 -26.70 -17.66 30.45
N LYS A 77 -27.80 -17.44 29.71
CA LYS A 77 -27.77 -16.64 28.47
C LYS A 77 -27.44 -15.17 28.73
N LEU A 78 -27.98 -14.57 29.79
CA LEU A 78 -27.62 -13.20 30.20
C LEU A 78 -26.13 -13.10 30.57
N SER A 79 -25.58 -14.12 31.22
CA SER A 79 -24.16 -14.16 31.57
C SER A 79 -23.27 -14.25 30.32
N VAL A 80 -23.67 -15.05 29.33
CA VAL A 80 -22.98 -15.13 28.02
C VAL A 80 -23.07 -13.80 27.28
N LEU A 81 -24.25 -13.18 27.20
CA LEU A 81 -24.44 -11.86 26.58
C LEU A 81 -23.55 -10.80 27.24
N LYS A 82 -23.56 -10.72 28.58
CA LYS A 82 -22.72 -9.78 29.34
C LYS A 82 -21.24 -9.96 29.00
N ARG A 83 -20.74 -11.20 29.04
CA ARG A 83 -19.35 -11.51 28.70
C ARG A 83 -19.00 -11.10 27.27
N LYS A 84 -19.86 -11.44 26.30
CA LYS A 84 -19.65 -11.12 24.87
C LYS A 84 -19.71 -9.61 24.60
N ALA A 85 -20.58 -8.89 25.29
CA ALA A 85 -20.66 -7.43 25.21
C ALA A 85 -19.38 -6.78 25.75
N VAL A 86 -18.88 -7.21 26.92
CA VAL A 86 -17.63 -6.71 27.49
C VAL A 86 -16.43 -6.98 26.58
N GLU A 87 -16.29 -8.21 26.06
CA GLU A 87 -15.23 -8.57 25.09
C GLU A 87 -15.28 -7.67 23.84
N SER A 88 -16.48 -7.41 23.32
CA SER A 88 -16.68 -6.61 22.10
C SER A 88 -16.38 -5.12 22.34
N ILE A 89 -16.89 -4.55 23.43
CA ILE A 89 -16.67 -3.15 23.81
C ILE A 89 -15.19 -2.88 24.04
N GLN A 90 -14.49 -3.78 24.74
CA GLN A 90 -13.05 -3.64 24.99
C GLN A 90 -12.26 -3.64 23.67
N ALA A 91 -12.59 -4.54 22.75
CA ALA A 91 -11.92 -4.64 21.46
C ALA A 91 -12.19 -3.40 20.56
N GLU A 92 -13.37 -2.79 20.64
CA GLU A 92 -13.69 -1.54 19.97
C GLU A 92 -12.93 -0.35 20.58
N ASP A 93 -12.92 -0.24 21.91
CA ASP A 93 -12.25 0.83 22.63
C ASP A 93 -10.74 0.86 22.33
N GLU A 94 -10.09 -0.31 22.30
CA GLU A 94 -8.67 -0.41 21.89
C GLU A 94 -8.43 0.10 20.47
N SER A 95 -9.32 -0.23 19.53
CA SER A 95 -9.21 0.22 18.13
C SER A 95 -9.50 1.71 17.98
N ALA A 96 -10.45 2.25 18.74
CA ALA A 96 -10.75 3.67 18.79
C ALA A 96 -9.59 4.47 19.40
N LYS A 97 -9.01 3.98 20.50
CA LYS A 97 -7.80 4.57 21.12
C LYS A 97 -6.62 4.58 20.15
N LEU A 98 -6.40 3.51 19.38
CA LEU A 98 -5.38 3.47 18.34
C LEU A 98 -5.60 4.55 17.27
N CYS A 99 -6.84 4.68 16.77
CA CYS A 99 -7.19 5.75 15.82
C CYS A 99 -6.93 7.14 16.42
N LYS A 100 -7.30 7.35 17.69
CA LYS A 100 -7.09 8.61 18.42
C LYS A 100 -5.60 8.95 18.52
N ARG A 101 -4.74 8.01 18.94
CA ARG A 101 -3.28 8.22 19.03
C ARG A 101 -2.67 8.64 17.69
N ARG A 102 -3.12 8.05 16.58
CA ARG A 102 -2.64 8.45 15.23
C ARG A 102 -3.10 9.84 14.83
N ILE A 103 -4.34 10.21 15.14
CA ILE A 103 -4.84 11.57 14.88
C ILE A 103 -4.07 12.60 15.72
N GLU A 104 -3.79 12.30 16.98
CA GLU A 104 -2.99 13.15 17.87
C GLU A 104 -1.58 13.34 17.33
N HIS A 105 -0.91 12.26 16.90
CA HIS A 105 0.41 12.36 16.24
C HIS A 105 0.40 13.25 14.98
N LEU A 106 -0.66 13.22 14.17
CA LEU A 106 -0.76 14.10 13.01
C LEU A 106 -0.95 15.56 13.39
N LYS A 107 -1.60 15.86 14.52
CA LYS A 107 -1.75 17.23 15.03
C LYS A 107 -0.42 17.82 15.53
N GLU A 108 0.52 16.98 15.99
CA GLU A 108 1.87 17.42 16.39
C GLU A 108 2.64 18.09 15.25
N HIS A 109 2.29 17.81 13.99
CA HIS A 109 2.91 18.45 12.82
C HIS A 109 2.71 19.98 12.82
N SER A 110 1.61 20.48 13.38
CA SER A 110 1.29 21.90 13.45
C SER A 110 2.02 22.63 14.58
N SER A 111 3.00 22.01 15.23
CA SER A 111 3.80 22.64 16.28
C SER A 111 4.81 23.63 15.69
N ASP A 112 4.84 24.85 16.22
CA ASP A 112 5.79 25.89 15.80
C ASP A 112 7.22 25.66 16.33
N GLN A 113 7.44 24.65 17.18
CA GLN A 113 8.76 24.36 17.75
C GLN A 113 9.66 23.55 16.79
N PRO A 114 10.86 24.04 16.42
CA PRO A 114 11.74 23.35 15.46
C PRO A 114 12.17 21.95 15.89
N ALA A 115 12.39 21.74 17.20
CA ALA A 115 12.77 20.43 17.75
C ALA A 115 11.64 19.40 17.61
N ALA A 116 10.39 19.80 17.91
CA ALA A 116 9.21 18.97 17.75
C ALA A 116 8.99 18.61 16.27
N ALA A 117 9.13 19.59 15.37
CA ALA A 117 9.02 19.37 13.93
C ALA A 117 10.07 18.37 13.40
N ASN A 118 11.31 18.44 13.87
CA ASN A 118 12.36 17.49 13.49
C ASN A 118 12.10 16.08 14.02
N MET A 119 11.62 15.95 15.26
CA MET A 119 11.24 14.66 15.84
C MET A 119 10.08 14.04 15.06
N TRP A 120 9.08 14.83 14.69
CA TRP A 120 7.95 14.38 13.89
C TRP A 120 8.38 13.88 12.50
N LYS A 121 9.27 14.63 11.81
CA LYS A 121 9.86 14.21 10.53
C LYS A 121 10.62 12.88 10.65
N LYS A 122 11.35 12.68 11.74
CA LYS A 122 12.05 11.40 12.01
C LYS A 122 11.05 10.25 12.19
N LYS A 123 10.04 10.40 13.05
CA LYS A 123 8.99 9.39 13.24
C LYS A 123 8.27 9.06 11.93
N ARG A 124 8.00 10.07 11.10
CA ARG A 124 7.41 9.90 9.77
C ARG A 124 8.28 9.04 8.85
N MET A 125 9.58 9.32 8.79
CA MET A 125 10.53 8.52 8.01
C MET A 125 10.57 7.08 8.50
N ASP A 126 10.71 6.87 9.81
CA ASP A 126 10.75 5.54 10.41
C ASP A 126 9.47 4.75 10.08
N ARG A 127 8.29 5.39 10.17
CA ARG A 127 7.01 4.79 9.77
C ARG A 127 6.98 4.37 8.31
N MET A 128 7.44 5.24 7.39
CA MET A 128 7.54 4.92 5.96
C MET A 128 8.48 3.75 5.70
N MET A 129 9.61 3.69 6.41
CA MET A 129 10.57 2.59 6.33
C MET A 129 10.01 1.29 6.86
N VAL A 130 9.32 1.30 8.01
CA VAL A 130 8.65 0.11 8.57
C VAL A 130 7.67 -0.48 7.56
N GLU A 131 6.80 0.35 6.97
CA GLU A 131 5.85 -0.13 5.95
C GLU A 131 6.57 -0.71 4.73
N HIS A 132 7.63 -0.05 4.25
CA HIS A 132 8.41 -0.54 3.12
C HIS A 132 9.05 -1.90 3.42
N LEU A 133 9.66 -2.05 4.60
CA LEU A 133 10.26 -3.31 5.05
C LEU A 133 9.23 -4.43 5.13
N LEU A 134 8.03 -4.15 5.65
CA LEU A 134 6.92 -5.12 5.70
C LEU A 134 6.51 -5.58 4.29
N ARG A 135 6.40 -4.66 3.33
CA ARG A 135 6.08 -4.97 1.92
C ARG A 135 7.17 -5.80 1.23
N CYS A 136 8.42 -5.61 1.63
CA CYS A 136 9.56 -6.38 1.12
C CYS A 136 9.77 -7.73 1.84
N GLY A 137 8.95 -8.07 2.84
CA GLY A 137 9.07 -9.31 3.60
C GLY A 137 10.09 -9.26 4.76
N TYR A 138 10.66 -8.09 5.07
CA TYR A 138 11.61 -7.91 6.17
C TYR A 138 10.91 -7.67 7.52
N TYR A 139 10.01 -8.57 7.91
CA TYR A 139 9.11 -8.40 9.08
C TYR A 139 9.87 -8.18 10.40
N ASN A 140 10.88 -9.00 10.69
CA ASN A 140 11.65 -8.90 11.93
C ASN A 140 12.35 -7.55 12.06
N THR A 141 12.95 -7.06 10.98
CA THR A 141 13.61 -5.76 10.93
C THR A 141 12.59 -4.63 11.11
N ALA A 142 11.44 -4.73 10.45
CA ALA A 142 10.36 -3.75 10.56
C ALA A 142 9.82 -3.64 12.01
N VAL A 143 9.59 -4.78 12.67
CA VAL A 143 9.13 -4.83 14.07
C VAL A 143 10.20 -4.25 15.02
N LYS A 144 11.48 -4.58 14.81
CA LYS A 144 12.58 -4.01 15.62
C LYS A 144 12.68 -2.50 15.46
N LEU A 145 12.60 -1.99 14.23
CA LEU A 145 12.61 -0.55 13.97
C LEU A 145 11.42 0.16 14.64
N ALA A 146 10.21 -0.41 14.51
CA ALA A 146 9.03 0.16 15.13
C ALA A 146 9.17 0.28 16.66
N ARG A 147 9.70 -0.76 17.32
CA ARG A 147 9.97 -0.77 18.77
C ARG A 147 11.05 0.23 19.19
N GLN A 148 12.16 0.28 18.48
CA GLN A 148 13.26 1.20 18.81
C GLN A 148 12.86 2.66 18.63
N SER A 149 12.00 2.95 17.66
CA SER A 149 11.48 4.29 17.41
C SER A 149 10.23 4.64 18.24
N GLY A 150 9.65 3.68 18.98
CA GLY A 150 8.42 3.88 19.76
C GLY A 150 7.22 4.27 18.89
N ILE A 151 7.07 3.63 17.73
CA ILE A 151 6.05 3.95 16.72
C ILE A 151 5.15 2.75 16.37
N GLU A 152 5.10 1.71 17.21
CA GLU A 152 4.29 0.50 16.98
C GLU A 152 2.82 0.84 16.72
N ASP A 153 2.28 1.80 17.48
CA ASP A 153 0.92 2.30 17.32
C ASP A 153 0.70 3.09 16.03
N LEU A 154 1.75 3.53 15.34
CA LEU A 154 1.68 4.36 14.14
C LEU A 154 1.86 3.55 12.84
N VAL A 155 2.15 2.26 12.94
CA VAL A 155 2.42 1.35 11.80
C VAL A 155 1.38 0.23 11.72
N ASN A 156 1.22 -0.37 10.54
CA ASN A 156 0.17 -1.37 10.28
C ASN A 156 0.70 -2.82 10.38
N ILE A 157 1.57 -3.13 11.36
CA ILE A 157 2.31 -4.41 11.45
C ILE A 157 1.36 -5.62 11.39
N GLU A 158 0.32 -5.65 12.21
CA GLU A 158 -0.60 -6.80 12.30
C GLU A 158 -1.23 -7.16 10.96
N MET A 159 -1.65 -6.16 10.18
CA MET A 159 -2.24 -6.38 8.85
C MET A 159 -1.25 -7.07 7.90
N PHE A 160 0.03 -6.68 7.94
CA PHE A 160 1.07 -7.32 7.13
C PHE A 160 1.42 -8.72 7.63
N LEU A 161 1.34 -8.99 8.94
CA LEU A 161 1.56 -10.33 9.50
C LEU A 161 0.42 -11.29 9.13
N THR A 162 -0.84 -10.84 9.18
CA THR A 162 -1.97 -11.65 8.68
C THR A 162 -1.82 -11.94 7.18
N ALA A 163 -1.38 -10.95 6.38
CA ALA A 163 -1.11 -11.18 4.97
C ALA A 163 0.04 -12.17 4.74
N LYS A 164 1.09 -12.11 5.57
CA LYS A 164 2.23 -13.03 5.52
C LYS A 164 1.80 -14.48 5.67
N GLU A 165 0.90 -14.79 6.59
CA GLU A 165 0.40 -16.17 6.80
C GLU A 165 -0.27 -16.73 5.53
N VAL A 166 -1.02 -15.88 4.82
CA VAL A 166 -1.64 -16.25 3.54
C VAL A 166 -0.57 -16.46 2.47
N GLU A 167 0.40 -15.56 2.36
CA GLU A 167 1.50 -15.69 1.40
C GLU A 167 2.31 -16.96 1.62
N GLU A 168 2.72 -17.25 2.86
CA GLU A 168 3.46 -18.46 3.23
C GLU A 168 2.65 -19.73 2.92
N SER A 169 1.33 -19.71 3.09
CA SER A 169 0.49 -20.85 2.69
C SER A 169 0.51 -21.09 1.18
N LEU A 170 0.43 -20.03 0.38
CA LEU A 170 0.52 -20.13 -1.08
C LEU A 170 1.92 -20.56 -1.54
N GLU A 171 2.98 -20.15 -0.83
CA GLU A 171 4.35 -20.64 -1.09
C GLU A 171 4.47 -22.14 -0.83
N ARG A 172 3.76 -22.66 0.18
CA ARG A 172 3.60 -24.10 0.45
C ARG A 172 2.60 -24.80 -0.49
N GLN A 173 2.06 -24.10 -1.47
CA GLN A 173 1.07 -24.61 -2.42
C GLN A 173 -0.27 -25.00 -1.76
N GLU A 174 -0.62 -24.31 -0.66
CA GLU A 174 -1.86 -24.50 0.09
C GLU A 174 -2.83 -23.34 -0.20
N THR A 175 -4.00 -23.63 -0.78
CA THR A 175 -5.00 -22.61 -1.15
C THR A 175 -5.97 -22.27 -0.03
N MET A 176 -6.11 -23.13 0.98
CA MET A 176 -7.20 -23.07 1.97
C MET A 176 -7.24 -21.74 2.73
N THR A 177 -6.08 -21.27 3.21
CA THR A 177 -5.97 -20.01 3.96
C THR A 177 -6.32 -18.81 3.09
N CYS A 178 -5.87 -18.79 1.83
CA CYS A 178 -6.20 -17.70 0.90
C CYS A 178 -7.67 -17.71 0.48
N LEU A 179 -8.28 -18.89 0.34
CA LEU A 179 -9.72 -19.03 0.08
C LEU A 179 -10.56 -18.57 1.27
N ALA A 180 -10.15 -18.89 2.51
CA ALA A 180 -10.80 -18.37 3.71
C ALA A 180 -10.74 -16.83 3.75
N TRP A 181 -9.57 -16.25 3.41
CA TRP A 181 -9.44 -14.81 3.28
C TRP A 181 -10.37 -14.22 2.21
N CYS A 182 -10.50 -14.87 1.04
CA CYS A 182 -11.43 -14.45 -0.01
C CYS A 182 -12.88 -14.46 0.48
N HIS A 183 -13.27 -15.51 1.21
CA HIS A 183 -14.60 -15.66 1.79
C HIS A 183 -14.90 -14.53 2.80
N ASP A 184 -13.99 -14.29 3.73
CA ASP A 184 -14.15 -13.28 4.78
C ASP A 184 -14.25 -11.85 4.22
N ASN A 185 -13.69 -11.62 3.03
CA ASN A 185 -13.67 -10.31 2.36
C ASN A 185 -14.59 -10.23 1.13
N LYS A 186 -15.44 -11.25 0.89
CA LYS A 186 -16.20 -11.43 -0.36
C LYS A 186 -17.04 -10.20 -0.76
N SER A 187 -17.70 -9.54 0.19
CA SER A 187 -18.55 -8.38 -0.09
C SER A 187 -17.74 -7.16 -0.56
N ARG A 188 -16.55 -6.95 0.01
CA ARG A 188 -15.66 -5.83 -0.32
C ARG A 188 -14.93 -6.08 -1.64
N LEU A 189 -14.46 -7.30 -1.86
CA LEU A 189 -13.82 -7.72 -3.11
C LEU A 189 -14.75 -7.53 -4.32
N ARG A 190 -16.05 -7.80 -4.17
CA ARG A 190 -17.03 -7.56 -5.25
C ARG A 190 -17.28 -6.08 -5.53
N LYS A 191 -17.38 -5.23 -4.51
CA LYS A 191 -17.49 -3.77 -4.69
C LYS A 191 -16.25 -3.19 -5.41
N MET A 192 -15.08 -3.78 -5.22
CA MET A 192 -13.84 -3.37 -5.88
C MET A 192 -13.77 -3.73 -7.36
N LYS A 193 -14.42 -4.83 -7.78
CA LYS A 193 -14.53 -5.25 -9.18
C LYS A 193 -15.45 -4.31 -9.98
N GLY A 194 -16.59 -3.91 -9.41
CA GLY A 194 -17.54 -3.00 -10.07
C GLY A 194 -16.92 -1.65 -10.50
N ARG A 195 -16.03 -1.08 -9.69
CA ARG A 195 -15.32 0.18 -10.00
C ARG A 195 -14.24 0.06 -11.08
N GLN A 196 -13.76 -1.14 -11.39
CA GLN A 196 -12.77 -1.36 -12.45
C GLN A 196 -13.43 -1.42 -13.83
N ASN A 197 -14.61 -2.04 -13.93
CA ASN A 197 -15.37 -2.13 -15.19
C ASN A 197 -15.88 -0.77 -15.69
N GLU A 198 -15.98 0.25 -14.81
CA GLU A 198 -16.33 1.63 -15.19
C GLU A 198 -15.16 2.44 -15.74
N ASN A 199 -13.91 2.03 -15.48
CA ASN A 199 -12.69 2.77 -15.84
C ASN A 199 -11.89 2.14 -16.99
N GLU A 200 -12.39 1.06 -17.61
CA GLU A 200 -11.83 0.54 -18.87
C GLU A 200 -12.38 1.32 -20.07
N PRO A 201 -11.52 1.90 -20.94
CA PRO A 201 -11.99 2.55 -22.15
C PRO A 201 -12.59 1.50 -23.09
N LYS A 202 -13.91 1.55 -23.27
CA LYS A 202 -14.62 0.76 -24.29
C LYS A 202 -14.09 1.15 -25.68
N MET A 203 -13.24 0.32 -26.28
CA MET A 203 -12.87 0.46 -27.68
C MET A 203 -14.08 0.17 -28.60
N GLY A 204 -14.67 1.25 -29.11
CA GLY A 204 -15.18 1.42 -30.47
C GLY A 204 -16.35 0.56 -30.97
N ARG A 205 -17.54 1.18 -31.09
CA ARG A 205 -18.36 1.10 -32.31
C ARG A 205 -19.17 2.38 -32.52
N LYS A 206 -19.27 2.79 -33.78
CA LYS A 206 -19.60 4.13 -34.30
C LYS A 206 -21.07 4.58 -34.11
N SER A 207 -21.20 5.91 -34.04
CA SER A 207 -22.25 6.81 -34.59
C SER A 207 -23.70 6.72 -34.10
N LYS A 208 -24.19 7.77 -33.41
CA LYS A 208 -25.06 8.83 -33.98
C LYS A 208 -25.49 9.88 -32.92
N SER A 209 -25.36 11.15 -33.33
CA SER A 209 -26.25 12.32 -33.13
C SER A 209 -26.74 12.78 -31.74
N ALA A 210 -26.28 13.98 -31.39
CA ALA A 210 -26.97 15.18 -30.85
C ALA A 210 -27.79 15.17 -29.54
N CYS A 211 -27.59 16.28 -28.78
CA CYS A 211 -28.35 16.90 -27.67
C CYS A 211 -28.58 16.03 -26.42
N ASP A 212 -28.57 16.50 -25.18
CA ASP A 212 -28.90 17.82 -24.63
C ASP A 212 -28.28 17.98 -23.23
N TYR A 213 -28.14 19.21 -22.75
CA TYR A 213 -27.75 19.54 -21.37
C TYR A 213 -28.93 19.28 -20.43
N SER A 214 -28.72 18.63 -19.29
CA SER A 214 -29.10 19.10 -17.93
C SER A 214 -29.41 18.01 -16.88
N LYS A 215 -29.07 18.39 -15.63
CA LYS A 215 -29.57 17.97 -14.30
C LYS A 215 -28.85 16.84 -13.53
N GLU A 216 -28.25 17.30 -12.44
CA GLU A 216 -27.89 16.56 -11.22
C GLU A 216 -29.12 16.02 -10.48
N ASN A 217 -28.85 14.99 -9.66
CA ASN A 217 -29.65 14.37 -8.60
C ASN A 217 -30.89 13.55 -9.01
N ASP A 218 -30.84 12.22 -8.83
CA ASP A 218 -31.38 11.58 -7.63
C ASP A 218 -31.18 10.05 -7.66
N ASP A 219 -31.04 9.49 -6.46
CA ASP A 219 -31.37 8.11 -6.06
C ASP A 219 -30.73 6.92 -6.79
N LEU A 220 -29.62 6.46 -6.22
CA LEU A 220 -29.07 5.13 -6.46
C LEU A 220 -29.93 4.06 -5.77
N VAL A 221 -31.05 3.70 -6.41
CA VAL A 221 -31.83 2.51 -6.07
C VAL A 221 -30.98 1.27 -6.35
N MET A 222 -30.50 0.62 -5.29
CA MET A 222 -29.90 -0.71 -5.35
C MET A 222 -31.01 -1.74 -5.64
N GLU A 223 -31.22 -2.06 -6.92
CA GLU A 223 -32.00 -3.24 -7.29
C GLU A 223 -31.29 -4.51 -6.79
N THR A 224 -31.98 -5.24 -5.94
CA THR A 224 -31.52 -6.49 -5.33
C THR A 224 -31.70 -7.63 -6.33
N ILE A 225 -30.71 -7.86 -7.18
CA ILE A 225 -30.67 -9.08 -8.01
C ILE A 225 -30.38 -10.28 -7.10
N LYS A 226 -31.43 -11.06 -6.80
CA LYS A 226 -31.34 -12.38 -6.16
C LYS A 226 -30.68 -13.39 -7.11
N GLY A 227 -29.37 -13.26 -7.31
CA GLY A 227 -28.51 -14.25 -7.94
C GLY A 227 -27.51 -14.81 -6.92
N LYS A 228 -27.21 -16.11 -6.99
CA LYS A 228 -26.14 -16.72 -6.17
C LYS A 228 -24.81 -15.99 -6.44
N PRO A 229 -23.92 -15.89 -5.44
CA PRO A 229 -22.83 -14.93 -5.48
C PRO A 229 -21.62 -15.36 -6.34
N GLU A 230 -21.39 -14.66 -7.46
CA GLU A 230 -20.19 -14.74 -8.33
C GLU A 230 -18.87 -14.76 -7.52
N LEU A 231 -17.88 -15.55 -7.97
CA LEU A 231 -16.55 -15.66 -7.35
C LEU A 231 -15.74 -14.38 -7.56
N SER A 232 -14.88 -14.03 -6.60
CA SER A 232 -13.87 -12.98 -6.83
C SER A 232 -12.82 -13.46 -7.84
N CYS A 233 -12.13 -12.53 -8.53
CA CYS A 233 -11.10 -12.89 -9.51
C CYS A 233 -9.98 -13.75 -8.89
N LEU A 234 -9.56 -13.44 -7.66
CA LEU A 234 -8.59 -14.23 -6.92
C LEU A 234 -9.14 -15.61 -6.51
N GLU A 235 -10.38 -15.67 -6.00
CA GLU A 235 -11.02 -16.94 -5.64
C GLU A 235 -11.10 -17.86 -6.86
N PHE A 236 -11.51 -17.32 -8.01
CA PHE A 236 -11.56 -18.05 -9.27
C PHE A 236 -10.18 -18.57 -9.71
N SER A 237 -9.15 -17.72 -9.63
CA SER A 237 -7.76 -18.12 -9.95
C SER A 237 -7.23 -19.23 -9.04
N LEU A 238 -7.59 -19.20 -7.75
CA LEU A 238 -7.25 -20.27 -6.79
C LEU A 238 -7.96 -21.58 -7.12
N ARG A 239 -9.25 -21.54 -7.51
CA ARG A 239 -9.98 -22.74 -7.94
C ARG A 239 -9.40 -23.35 -9.22
N ILE A 240 -8.96 -22.52 -10.16
CA ILE A 240 -8.20 -23.00 -11.32
C ILE A 240 -6.91 -23.69 -10.87
N GLN A 241 -6.18 -23.11 -9.91
CA GLN A 241 -4.96 -23.73 -9.40
C GLN A 241 -5.24 -25.09 -8.73
N GLU A 242 -6.28 -25.20 -7.90
CA GLU A 242 -6.70 -26.49 -7.31
C GLU A 242 -7.02 -27.54 -8.38
N PHE A 243 -7.70 -27.13 -9.47
CA PHE A 243 -7.93 -28.02 -10.61
C PHE A 243 -6.62 -28.48 -11.25
N ILE A 244 -5.68 -27.56 -11.49
CA ILE A 244 -4.37 -27.87 -12.09
C ILE A 244 -3.60 -28.86 -11.21
N GLU A 245 -3.61 -28.69 -9.89
CA GLU A 245 -2.96 -29.62 -8.97
C GLU A 245 -3.60 -31.02 -8.98
N LEU A 246 -4.92 -31.13 -9.15
CA LEU A 246 -5.60 -32.41 -9.33
C LEU A 246 -5.17 -33.10 -10.64
N ILE A 247 -5.02 -32.33 -11.73
CA ILE A 247 -4.48 -32.85 -12.99
C ILE A 247 -3.03 -33.31 -12.84
N ARG A 248 -2.20 -32.53 -12.14
CA ARG A 248 -0.78 -32.86 -11.88
C ARG A 248 -0.64 -34.16 -11.07
N GLN A 249 -1.57 -34.43 -10.15
CA GLN A 249 -1.67 -35.69 -9.40
C GLN A 249 -2.35 -36.82 -10.17
N ASN A 250 -2.70 -36.62 -11.45
CA ASN A 250 -3.44 -37.55 -12.30
C ASN A 250 -4.83 -37.96 -11.75
N LYS A 251 -5.40 -37.15 -10.84
CA LYS A 251 -6.74 -37.34 -10.27
C LYS A 251 -7.81 -36.70 -11.16
N ARG A 252 -7.90 -37.13 -12.41
CA ARG A 252 -8.75 -36.49 -13.43
C ARG A 252 -10.24 -36.47 -13.08
N LEU A 253 -10.77 -37.53 -12.49
CA LEU A 253 -12.19 -37.57 -12.06
C LEU A 253 -12.48 -36.55 -10.95
N ASP A 254 -11.54 -36.36 -10.01
CA ASP A 254 -11.66 -35.35 -8.96
C ASP A 254 -11.60 -33.94 -9.54
N ALA A 255 -10.75 -33.70 -10.55
CA ALA A 255 -10.70 -32.44 -11.27
C ALA A 255 -12.04 -32.11 -11.94
N VAL A 256 -12.71 -33.10 -12.56
CA VAL A 256 -14.06 -32.93 -13.14
C VAL A 256 -15.09 -32.63 -12.06
N ARG A 257 -15.05 -33.33 -10.91
CA ARG A 257 -15.94 -33.05 -9.76
C ARG A 257 -15.72 -31.64 -9.22
N HIS A 258 -14.46 -31.22 -9.10
CA HIS A 258 -14.06 -29.88 -8.69
C HIS A 258 -14.64 -28.82 -9.65
N ALA A 259 -14.43 -28.99 -10.96
CA ALA A 259 -14.90 -28.06 -11.98
C ALA A 259 -16.43 -27.90 -11.94
N ARG A 260 -17.18 -29.00 -11.84
CA ARG A 260 -18.65 -28.95 -11.72
C ARG A 260 -19.11 -28.17 -10.49
N LYS A 261 -18.38 -28.30 -9.37
CA LYS A 261 -18.72 -27.60 -8.12
C LYS A 261 -18.41 -26.11 -8.18
N HIS A 262 -17.25 -25.73 -8.71
CA HIS A 262 -16.72 -24.37 -8.57
C HIS A 262 -16.85 -23.49 -9.82
N PHE A 263 -17.01 -24.07 -11.01
CA PHE A 263 -17.09 -23.34 -12.28
C PHE A 263 -18.48 -23.34 -12.91
N SER A 264 -19.50 -23.86 -12.22
CA SER A 264 -20.89 -23.94 -12.75
C SER A 264 -21.53 -22.58 -13.05
N GLN A 265 -21.02 -21.51 -12.45
CA GLN A 265 -21.50 -20.13 -12.64
C GLN A 265 -20.49 -19.25 -13.40
N ALA A 266 -19.51 -19.86 -14.07
CA ALA A 266 -18.55 -19.10 -14.88
C ALA A 266 -19.25 -18.53 -16.11
N GLU A 267 -19.09 -17.22 -16.33
CA GLU A 267 -19.71 -16.49 -17.44
C GLU A 267 -18.66 -15.60 -18.13
N GLY A 268 -18.95 -15.18 -19.37
CA GLY A 268 -18.07 -14.30 -20.14
C GLY A 268 -16.64 -14.85 -20.26
N SER A 269 -15.65 -14.02 -19.94
CA SER A 269 -14.23 -14.37 -20.02
C SER A 269 -13.82 -15.53 -19.10
N GLN A 270 -14.51 -15.72 -17.97
CA GLN A 270 -14.22 -16.86 -17.07
C GLN A 270 -14.54 -18.20 -17.74
N LEU A 271 -15.55 -18.24 -18.61
CA LEU A 271 -15.91 -19.47 -19.32
C LEU A 271 -14.82 -19.87 -20.31
N ASP A 272 -14.16 -18.90 -20.95
CA ASP A 272 -13.05 -19.16 -21.87
C ASP A 272 -11.83 -19.72 -21.13
N GLU A 273 -11.51 -19.18 -19.95
CA GLU A 273 -10.49 -19.75 -19.07
C GLU A 273 -10.86 -21.18 -18.61
N VAL A 274 -12.11 -21.42 -18.23
CA VAL A 274 -12.59 -22.76 -17.86
C VAL A 274 -12.45 -23.74 -19.02
N ARG A 275 -12.84 -23.35 -20.24
CA ARG A 275 -12.69 -24.19 -21.45
C ARG A 275 -11.23 -24.57 -21.67
N GLN A 276 -10.33 -23.60 -21.54
CA GLN A 276 -8.90 -23.82 -21.68
C GLN A 276 -8.39 -24.80 -20.61
N VAL A 277 -8.72 -24.60 -19.34
CA VAL A 277 -8.29 -25.48 -18.24
C VAL A 277 -8.89 -26.89 -18.36
N MET A 278 -10.15 -27.01 -18.80
CA MET A 278 -10.78 -28.31 -19.07
C MET A 278 -10.08 -29.10 -20.18
N GLY A 279 -9.48 -28.41 -21.16
CA GLY A 279 -8.68 -29.04 -22.20
C GLY A 279 -7.49 -29.85 -21.66
N MET A 280 -6.98 -29.51 -20.47
CA MET A 280 -5.88 -30.25 -19.82
C MET A 280 -6.21 -31.71 -19.53
N LEU A 281 -7.51 -32.08 -19.46
CA LEU A 281 -7.93 -33.47 -19.26
C LEU A 281 -7.48 -34.39 -20.40
N ALA A 282 -7.30 -33.85 -21.61
CA ALA A 282 -6.89 -34.60 -22.79
C ALA A 282 -5.37 -34.80 -22.90
N PHE A 283 -4.57 -34.09 -22.09
CA PHE A 283 -3.11 -34.10 -22.16
C PHE A 283 -2.48 -34.76 -20.93
N PRO A 284 -1.25 -35.28 -21.05
CA PRO A 284 -0.48 -35.73 -19.89
C PRO A 284 0.06 -34.53 -19.09
N SER A 285 0.42 -34.76 -17.83
CA SER A 285 0.88 -33.71 -16.90
C SER A 285 2.27 -33.16 -17.20
N ASP A 286 3.01 -33.78 -18.12
CA ASP A 286 4.33 -33.38 -18.63
C ASP A 286 4.25 -32.76 -20.05
N THR A 287 3.06 -32.40 -20.51
CA THR A 287 2.86 -31.83 -21.85
C THR A 287 3.72 -30.58 -22.11
N HIS A 288 4.32 -30.52 -23.30
CA HIS A 288 5.04 -29.35 -23.79
C HIS A 288 4.20 -28.47 -24.70
N ILE A 289 2.92 -28.79 -24.89
CA ILE A 289 2.00 -28.10 -25.78
C ILE A 289 1.49 -26.83 -25.09
N SER A 290 1.70 -25.67 -25.70
CA SER A 290 1.09 -24.41 -25.28
C SER A 290 -0.40 -24.40 -25.69
N PRO A 291 -1.33 -23.91 -24.85
CA PRO A 291 -1.08 -23.15 -23.62
C PRO A 291 -0.99 -23.99 -22.34
N TYR A 292 -1.12 -25.32 -22.42
CA TYR A 292 -1.20 -26.19 -21.24
C TYR A 292 0.12 -26.30 -20.48
N LYS A 293 1.25 -26.22 -21.19
CA LYS A 293 2.58 -26.09 -20.58
C LYS A 293 2.64 -24.88 -19.62
N ASP A 294 2.13 -23.73 -20.07
CA ASP A 294 2.18 -22.48 -19.31
C ASP A 294 1.22 -22.53 -18.10
N LEU A 295 0.10 -23.26 -18.22
CA LEU A 295 -0.80 -23.54 -17.10
C LEU A 295 -0.17 -24.46 -16.04
N LEU A 296 0.79 -25.30 -16.41
CA LEU A 296 1.48 -26.20 -15.48
C LEU A 296 2.72 -25.58 -14.85
N ASP A 297 3.12 -24.37 -15.28
CA ASP A 297 4.33 -23.70 -14.79
C ASP A 297 4.22 -23.38 -13.27
N PRO A 298 5.22 -23.76 -12.45
CA PRO A 298 5.27 -23.42 -11.03
C PRO A 298 5.22 -21.91 -10.73
N ALA A 299 5.58 -21.04 -11.68
CA ALA A 299 5.50 -19.59 -11.57
C ALA A 299 4.07 -19.08 -11.28
N ARG A 300 3.03 -19.86 -11.60
CA ARG A 300 1.64 -19.52 -11.27
C ARG A 300 1.42 -19.30 -9.78
N TRP A 301 2.09 -20.04 -8.90
CA TRP A 301 2.02 -19.82 -7.45
C TRP A 301 2.55 -18.42 -7.07
N ARG A 302 3.65 -17.97 -7.69
CA ARG A 302 4.17 -16.61 -7.51
C ARG A 302 3.19 -15.55 -8.03
N MET A 303 2.49 -15.81 -9.13
CA MET A 303 1.45 -14.93 -9.64
C MET A 303 0.24 -14.83 -8.70
N LEU A 304 -0.19 -15.95 -8.10
CA LEU A 304 -1.26 -15.96 -7.10
C LEU A 304 -0.90 -15.15 -5.85
N ILE A 305 0.35 -15.27 -5.37
CA ILE A 305 0.85 -14.45 -4.26
C ILE A 305 0.83 -12.96 -4.62
N GLN A 306 1.24 -12.60 -5.84
CA GLN A 306 1.21 -11.20 -6.31
C GLN A 306 -0.23 -10.67 -6.44
N GLN A 307 -1.15 -11.48 -6.98
CA GLN A 307 -2.57 -11.14 -7.07
C GLN A 307 -3.19 -10.95 -5.68
N PHE A 308 -2.88 -11.85 -4.74
CA PHE A 308 -3.29 -11.71 -3.35
C PHE A 308 -2.77 -10.41 -2.73
N ARG A 309 -1.46 -10.11 -2.88
CA ARG A 309 -0.87 -8.85 -2.39
C ARG A 309 -1.60 -7.62 -2.94
N TYR A 310 -1.85 -7.62 -4.25
CA TYR A 310 -2.58 -6.53 -4.92
C TYR A 310 -3.99 -6.36 -4.36
N ASP A 311 -4.76 -7.45 -4.25
CA ASP A 311 -6.12 -7.40 -3.72
C ASP A 311 -6.15 -7.03 -2.24
N ASN A 312 -5.19 -7.51 -1.45
CA ASN A 312 -5.04 -7.16 -0.04
C ASN A 312 -4.72 -5.68 0.15
N TYR A 313 -3.79 -5.12 -0.63
CA TYR A 313 -3.49 -3.68 -0.57
C TYR A 313 -4.70 -2.84 -0.96
N ARG A 314 -5.38 -3.19 -2.06
CA ARG A 314 -6.59 -2.47 -2.46
C ARG A 314 -7.72 -2.56 -1.44
N LEU A 315 -7.89 -3.72 -0.80
CA LEU A 315 -8.88 -3.92 0.26
C LEU A 315 -8.63 -2.97 1.45
N HIS A 316 -7.36 -2.72 1.76
CA HIS A 316 -6.93 -1.77 2.79
C HIS A 316 -6.70 -0.34 2.26
N GLN A 317 -7.01 -0.08 0.99
CA GLN A 317 -6.82 1.20 0.30
C GLN A 317 -5.38 1.70 0.37
N LEU A 318 -4.45 0.76 0.29
CA LEU A 318 -3.02 1.00 0.17
C LEU A 318 -2.63 1.03 -1.30
N GLY A 319 -1.66 1.88 -1.63
CA GLY A 319 -1.00 1.81 -2.93
C GLY A 319 -0.17 0.54 -3.08
N ASN A 320 0.05 0.10 -4.32
CA ASN A 320 0.96 -1.00 -4.64
C ASN A 320 2.42 -0.63 -4.35
N ASN A 321 2.76 0.64 -4.59
CA ASN A 321 4.04 1.19 -4.21
C ASN A 321 3.97 1.73 -2.79
N SER A 322 5.03 1.49 -2.02
CA SER A 322 5.15 2.07 -0.69
C SER A 322 5.30 3.60 -0.78
N VAL A 323 4.78 4.32 0.23
CA VAL A 323 4.94 5.77 0.30
C VAL A 323 6.42 6.16 0.35
N PHE A 324 7.25 5.34 1.00
CA PHE A 324 8.71 5.48 0.99
C PHE A 324 9.29 5.49 -0.42
N THR A 325 8.96 4.49 -1.24
CA THR A 325 9.43 4.36 -2.63
C THR A 325 9.04 5.59 -3.45
N ILE A 326 7.77 6.00 -3.39
CA ILE A 326 7.26 7.14 -4.15
C ILE A 326 7.97 8.43 -3.72
N THR A 327 8.13 8.64 -2.41
CA THR A 327 8.75 9.85 -1.85
C THR A 327 10.24 9.92 -2.19
N LEU A 328 10.95 8.79 -2.10
CA LEU A 328 12.36 8.69 -2.48
C LEU A 328 12.53 8.95 -3.98
N GLN A 329 11.71 8.34 -4.84
CA GLN A 329 11.78 8.53 -6.28
C GLN A 329 11.43 9.97 -6.69
N ALA A 330 10.41 10.57 -6.08
CA ALA A 330 10.06 11.98 -6.30
C ALA A 330 11.22 12.91 -5.91
N GLY A 331 11.81 12.68 -4.73
CA GLY A 331 12.97 13.42 -4.26
C GLY A 331 14.16 13.28 -5.22
N LEU A 332 14.52 12.05 -5.60
CA LEU A 332 15.60 11.79 -6.55
C LEU A 332 15.34 12.45 -7.91
N SER A 333 14.11 12.39 -8.42
CA SER A 333 13.74 13.02 -9.70
C SER A 333 13.90 14.54 -9.64
N ALA A 334 13.55 15.17 -8.51
CA ALA A 334 13.65 16.60 -8.31
C ALA A 334 15.10 17.14 -8.30
N ILE A 335 16.08 16.30 -7.95
CA ILE A 335 17.50 16.68 -7.91
C ILE A 335 18.34 15.98 -9.00
N LYS A 336 17.73 15.11 -9.81
CA LYS A 336 18.40 14.39 -10.90
C LYS A 336 18.68 15.36 -12.04
N THR A 337 19.95 15.42 -12.44
CA THR A 337 20.40 16.20 -13.61
C THR A 337 21.16 15.31 -14.60
N PRO A 338 21.31 15.72 -15.87
CA PRO A 338 22.15 15.01 -16.83
C PRO A 338 23.61 14.83 -16.35
N GLN A 339 24.12 15.80 -15.58
CA GLN A 339 25.50 15.80 -15.08
C GLN A 339 25.80 14.63 -14.13
N CYS A 340 24.77 14.03 -13.52
CA CYS A 340 24.91 12.87 -12.63
C CYS A 340 25.34 11.58 -13.37
N TYR A 341 25.19 11.52 -14.69
CA TYR A 341 25.41 10.31 -15.51
C TYR A 341 26.49 10.49 -16.60
N LYS A 342 27.26 11.58 -16.59
CA LYS A 342 28.41 11.73 -17.49
C LYS A 342 29.46 10.66 -17.20
N GLU A 343 30.02 10.10 -18.29
CA GLU A 343 30.97 8.99 -18.26
C GLU A 343 32.29 9.35 -17.56
N ASP A 344 32.78 10.58 -17.78
CA ASP A 344 34.07 11.06 -17.26
C ASP A 344 34.13 11.19 -15.73
N GLY A 345 32.98 11.11 -15.03
CA GLY A 345 32.89 11.18 -13.57
C GLY A 345 33.26 12.54 -12.94
N SER A 346 33.92 13.43 -13.69
CA SER A 346 34.44 14.74 -13.27
C SER A 346 33.36 15.74 -12.84
N SER A 347 32.12 15.53 -13.30
CA SER A 347 30.95 16.36 -12.99
C SER A 347 30.14 15.85 -11.78
N LYS A 348 30.50 14.71 -11.18
CA LYS A 348 29.78 14.18 -10.01
C LYS A 348 30.05 15.04 -8.78
N ASN A 349 28.99 15.43 -8.10
CA ASN A 349 29.08 16.15 -6.84
C ASN A 349 29.00 15.16 -5.66
N PRO A 350 30.02 15.08 -4.77
CA PRO A 350 29.96 14.25 -3.57
C PRO A 350 28.75 14.53 -2.69
N ASP A 351 28.30 15.79 -2.64
CA ASP A 351 27.15 16.21 -1.84
C ASP A 351 25.80 15.99 -2.54
N CYS A 352 25.80 15.50 -3.78
CA CYS A 352 24.56 15.19 -4.51
C CYS A 352 24.12 13.76 -4.20
N PRO A 353 22.93 13.55 -3.59
CA PRO A 353 22.43 12.21 -3.30
C PRO A 353 22.35 11.31 -4.54
N VAL A 354 21.95 11.85 -5.70
CA VAL A 354 21.86 11.10 -6.98
C VAL A 354 23.23 10.65 -7.51
N CYS A 355 24.32 11.35 -7.16
CA CYS A 355 25.67 10.94 -7.56
C CYS A 355 26.22 9.79 -6.71
N SER A 356 25.60 9.47 -5.57
CA SER A 356 26.00 8.31 -4.76
C SER A 356 25.69 6.99 -5.48
N LYS A 357 26.59 6.00 -5.37
CA LYS A 357 26.50 4.73 -6.12
C LYS A 357 25.14 4.04 -5.98
N SER A 358 24.58 3.99 -4.78
CA SER A 358 23.32 3.27 -4.50
C SER A 358 22.11 4.03 -5.04
N LEU A 359 22.01 5.34 -4.77
CA LEU A 359 20.88 6.15 -5.22
C LEU A 359 20.92 6.44 -6.72
N ASN A 360 22.11 6.47 -7.33
CA ASN A 360 22.27 6.63 -8.78
C ASN A 360 21.56 5.51 -9.55
N LYS A 361 21.73 4.25 -9.11
CA LYS A 361 21.03 3.10 -9.71
C LYS A 361 19.51 3.24 -9.59
N LEU A 362 19.01 3.67 -8.43
CA LEU A 362 17.58 3.88 -8.21
C LEU A 362 17.02 5.06 -9.02
N ALA A 363 17.83 6.08 -9.25
CA ALA A 363 17.45 7.28 -9.98
C ALA A 363 17.52 7.11 -11.51
N GLN A 364 18.21 6.09 -12.03
CA GLN A 364 18.42 5.89 -13.46
C GLN A 364 17.13 5.89 -14.30
N PRO A 365 16.06 5.12 -13.95
CA PRO A 365 14.82 5.11 -14.75
C PRO A 365 13.93 6.33 -14.54
N LEU A 366 14.26 7.22 -13.59
CA LEU A 366 13.40 8.34 -13.22
C LEU A 366 13.52 9.52 -14.19
N PRO A 367 12.47 10.35 -14.34
CA PRO A 367 12.58 11.59 -15.11
C PRO A 367 13.58 12.56 -14.49
N MET A 368 14.09 13.48 -15.31
CA MET A 368 14.93 14.59 -14.84
C MET A 368 14.04 15.79 -14.50
N ALA A 369 14.45 16.58 -13.51
CA ALA A 369 13.74 17.81 -13.18
C ALA A 369 13.83 18.80 -14.34
N HIS A 370 12.70 19.46 -14.65
CA HIS A 370 12.70 20.62 -15.51
C HIS A 370 13.24 21.82 -14.73
N CYS A 371 14.46 22.25 -15.03
CA CYS A 371 15.08 23.42 -14.41
C CYS A 371 14.92 24.63 -15.32
N ALA A 372 13.99 25.54 -15.00
CA ALA A 372 13.82 26.80 -15.74
C ALA A 372 15.00 27.76 -15.53
N ASN A 373 15.63 27.71 -14.36
CA ASN A 373 16.76 28.56 -14.00
C ASN A 373 17.93 27.70 -13.49
N SER A 374 19.12 27.92 -14.03
CA SER A 374 20.35 27.33 -13.52
C SER A 374 20.98 28.23 -12.47
N ARG A 375 21.54 27.65 -11.41
CA ARG A 375 22.35 28.38 -10.42
C ARG A 375 23.71 27.74 -10.34
N LEU A 376 24.75 28.56 -10.42
CA LEU A 376 26.11 28.11 -10.19
C LEU A 376 26.37 28.00 -8.68
N VAL A 377 26.99 26.89 -8.28
CA VAL A 377 27.40 26.63 -6.91
C VAL A 377 28.90 26.41 -6.89
N CYS A 378 29.62 27.12 -6.03
CA CYS A 378 31.07 27.01 -5.93
C CYS A 378 31.47 25.62 -5.44
N LYS A 379 32.43 24.99 -6.12
CA LYS A 379 32.92 23.65 -5.74
C LYS A 379 33.68 23.62 -4.41
N ILE A 380 34.25 24.75 -3.99
CA ILE A 380 35.07 24.85 -2.77
C ILE A 380 34.16 25.09 -1.56
N SER A 381 33.34 26.15 -1.59
CA SER A 381 32.54 26.54 -0.43
C SER A 381 31.13 25.95 -0.41
N GLY A 382 30.61 25.50 -1.55
CA GLY A 382 29.19 25.12 -1.68
C GLY A 382 28.24 26.31 -1.75
N ASP A 383 28.75 27.55 -1.76
CA ASP A 383 27.91 28.75 -1.85
C ASP A 383 27.43 29.02 -3.28
N VAL A 384 26.28 29.67 -3.39
CA VAL A 384 25.76 30.13 -4.67
C VAL A 384 26.67 31.24 -5.22
N MET A 385 27.06 31.11 -6.49
CA MET A 385 27.75 32.15 -7.23
C MET A 385 26.71 33.13 -7.78
N ASN A 386 26.81 34.39 -7.40
CA ASN A 386 25.85 35.47 -7.70
C ASN A 386 26.58 36.83 -7.75
N GLU A 387 25.86 37.94 -7.73
CA GLU A 387 26.43 39.29 -7.77
C GLU A 387 27.42 39.57 -6.62
N ASN A 388 27.16 39.01 -5.42
CA ASN A 388 27.98 39.17 -4.22
C ASN A 388 29.09 38.10 -4.10
N ASN A 389 29.05 37.06 -4.93
CA ASN A 389 30.07 36.02 -5.02
C ASN A 389 30.25 35.63 -6.50
N PRO A 390 30.84 36.51 -7.33
CA PRO A 390 30.84 36.33 -8.76
C PRO A 390 31.59 35.06 -9.17
N PRO A 391 31.14 34.35 -10.22
CA PRO A 391 31.86 33.21 -10.75
C PRO A 391 33.12 33.70 -11.50
N MET A 392 34.26 33.12 -11.11
CA MET A 392 35.60 33.42 -11.62
C MET A 392 36.19 32.17 -12.27
N MET A 393 36.63 32.28 -13.52
CA MET A 393 37.24 31.21 -14.30
C MET A 393 38.76 31.31 -14.25
N LEU A 394 39.44 30.22 -13.87
CA LEU A 394 40.89 30.10 -13.99
C LEU A 394 41.29 29.78 -15.44
N PRO A 395 42.57 30.01 -15.85
CA PRO A 395 43.02 29.75 -17.22
C PRO A 395 42.81 28.32 -17.74
N ASN A 396 42.66 27.34 -16.85
CA ASN A 396 42.32 25.96 -17.22
C ASN A 396 40.82 25.70 -17.42
N GLY A 397 39.98 26.75 -17.41
CA GLY A 397 38.54 26.68 -17.68
C GLY A 397 37.67 26.30 -16.49
N TYR A 398 38.24 26.06 -15.30
CA TYR A 398 37.43 25.77 -14.11
C TYR A 398 36.94 27.03 -13.42
N VAL A 399 35.65 27.03 -13.05
CA VAL A 399 34.95 28.16 -12.44
C VAL A 399 34.74 27.96 -10.94
N TYR A 400 35.01 29.01 -10.16
CA TYR A 400 34.89 29.06 -8.70
C TYR A 400 34.31 30.40 -8.26
N GLY A 401 33.72 30.48 -7.06
CA GLY A 401 33.28 31.76 -6.50
C GLY A 401 34.47 32.62 -6.10
N TYR A 402 34.40 33.93 -6.36
CA TYR A 402 35.43 34.90 -6.00
C TYR A 402 35.86 34.78 -4.53
N ASN A 403 34.90 34.67 -3.60
CA ASN A 403 35.17 34.57 -2.17
C ASN A 403 35.99 33.31 -1.83
N SER A 404 35.75 32.21 -2.55
CA SER A 404 36.50 30.97 -2.38
C SER A 404 37.89 31.02 -2.98
N LEU A 405 38.08 31.68 -4.14
CA LEU A 405 39.42 31.88 -4.70
C LEU A 405 40.26 32.79 -3.81
N LEU A 406 39.64 33.82 -3.23
CA LEU A 406 40.29 34.74 -2.31
C LEU A 406 40.77 34.02 -1.04
N SER A 407 39.97 33.08 -0.51
CA SER A 407 40.33 32.36 0.72
C SER A 407 41.45 31.33 0.55
N ILE A 408 41.66 30.81 -0.66
CA ILE A 408 42.73 29.83 -0.95
C ILE A 408 43.99 30.46 -1.58
N ARG A 409 44.01 31.80 -1.73
CA ARG A 409 45.13 32.55 -2.31
C ARG A 409 46.31 32.59 -1.33
N GLN A 410 47.52 32.37 -1.84
CA GLN A 410 48.79 32.54 -1.13
C GLN A 410 49.72 33.41 -1.97
N ASP A 411 50.15 34.57 -1.45
CA ASP A 411 51.14 35.46 -2.08
C ASP A 411 50.88 35.77 -3.58
N ASP A 412 49.61 35.96 -3.94
CA ASP A 412 49.08 36.23 -5.30
C ASP A 412 48.90 35.02 -6.23
N LYS A 413 49.15 33.81 -5.73
CA LYS A 413 48.91 32.56 -6.46
C LYS A 413 47.74 31.79 -5.89
N VAL A 414 47.06 31.06 -6.78
CA VAL A 414 45.97 30.14 -6.45
C VAL A 414 46.29 28.78 -7.04
N ILE A 415 46.18 27.75 -6.20
CA ILE A 415 46.30 26.35 -6.64
C ILE A 415 44.91 25.85 -6.97
N CYS A 416 44.67 25.47 -8.24
CA CYS A 416 43.40 24.90 -8.66
C CYS A 416 43.12 23.60 -7.87
N PRO A 417 42.02 23.51 -7.10
CA PRO A 417 41.75 22.32 -6.28
C PRO A 417 41.60 21.03 -7.10
N ARG A 418 41.22 21.15 -8.38
CA ARG A 418 40.91 20.04 -9.30
C ARG A 418 42.16 19.55 -10.04
N THR A 419 42.94 20.44 -10.64
CA THR A 419 44.10 20.06 -11.48
C THR A 419 45.43 20.16 -10.75
N LYS A 420 45.46 20.84 -9.59
CA LYS A 420 46.68 21.20 -8.83
C LYS A 420 47.62 22.14 -9.56
N GLU A 421 47.20 22.70 -10.69
CA GLU A 421 47.94 23.74 -11.41
C GLU A 421 47.91 25.07 -10.62
N VAL A 422 48.98 25.85 -10.75
CA VAL A 422 49.15 27.13 -10.04
C VAL A 422 48.99 28.27 -11.03
N PHE A 423 48.10 29.20 -10.72
CA PHE A 423 47.83 30.39 -11.52
C PHE A 423 47.97 31.65 -10.67
N ASN A 424 48.31 32.78 -11.29
CA ASN A 424 48.23 34.06 -10.59
C ASN A 424 46.75 34.46 -10.44
N PHE A 425 46.39 35.05 -9.30
CA PHE A 425 45.01 35.45 -9.02
C PHE A 425 44.46 36.44 -10.06
N SER A 426 45.33 37.30 -10.60
CA SER A 426 45.02 38.25 -11.68
C SER A 426 44.62 37.60 -13.00
N GLN A 427 44.95 36.32 -13.21
CA GLN A 427 44.57 35.56 -14.41
C GLN A 427 43.15 34.98 -14.31
N ALA A 428 42.46 35.13 -13.17
CA ALA A 428 41.09 34.69 -13.02
C ALA A 428 40.12 35.70 -13.65
N GLU A 429 39.32 35.27 -14.62
CA GLU A 429 38.37 36.13 -15.32
C GLU A 429 36.96 35.95 -14.79
N LYS A 430 36.24 37.07 -14.59
CA LYS A 430 34.82 37.02 -14.23
C LYS A 430 34.01 36.52 -15.42
N VAL A 431 33.20 35.48 -15.19
CA VAL A 431 32.31 34.92 -16.21
C VAL A 431 30.86 35.32 -15.96
N TYR A 432 30.06 35.35 -17.02
CA TYR A 432 28.64 35.64 -16.98
C TYR A 432 27.87 34.47 -17.59
N ILE A 433 26.74 34.12 -16.98
CA ILE A 433 25.82 33.13 -17.53
C ILE A 433 24.71 33.92 -18.22
N MET A 434 24.50 33.68 -19.52
CA MET A 434 23.35 34.19 -20.25
C MET A 434 22.21 33.17 -20.25
#